data_AF-A0A7W1GJ03-F1
#
_entry.id   AF-A0A7W1GJ03-F1
#
_cell.length_a   1.000
_cell.length_b   1.000
_cell.length_c   1.000
_cell.angle_alpha   90.00
_cell.angle_beta   90.00
_cell.angle_gamma   90.00
#
_symmetry.space_group_name_H-M   'P 1'
#
loop_
_entity.id
_entity.type
_entity.pdbx_description
1 polymer ?
#
loop_
_entity_poly.entity_id
_entity_poly.type
_entity_poly.pdbx_seq_one_letter_code
_entity_poly.pdbx_strand_id
1 'polypeptide(L)'
;TGVGGSSLGGLVTLYLGLRHHQTFGKLAVLSPSVWWDNRVIVRDVEALKTKLDLRIWLDMGTAEGEGALRGVRHLRDSLTGKGWVDGEDLRYYEAEGGKHNEEAWGRRMNRVLTHLFPAKKKGRIDLPRRAT
;
A
#
# COMPACT_ATOMS: atom_id res chain seq x y z
N THR A 1 11.36 8.58 -0.10
CA THR A 1 11.78 7.45 0.76
C THR A 1 10.63 6.46 0.96
N GLY A 2 10.93 5.21 1.32
CA GLY A 2 9.91 4.22 1.70
C GLY A 2 9.87 3.98 3.21
N VAL A 3 8.68 3.79 3.75
CA VAL A 3 8.45 3.43 5.16
C VAL A 3 7.42 2.30 5.20
N GLY A 4 7.54 1.42 6.18
CA GLY A 4 6.68 0.24 6.27
C GLY A 4 6.50 -0.24 7.70
N GLY A 5 5.34 -0.85 7.95
CA GLY A 5 5.02 -1.42 9.24
C GLY A 5 3.80 -2.32 9.16
N SER A 6 3.68 -3.21 10.12
CA SER A 6 2.52 -4.08 10.31
C SER A 6 1.66 -3.63 11.48
N SER A 7 0.38 -4.04 11.51
CA SER A 7 -0.50 -3.78 12.65
C SER A 7 -0.59 -2.27 12.98
N LEU A 8 -0.29 -1.87 14.22
CA LEU A 8 -0.21 -0.46 14.60
C LEU A 8 0.89 0.29 13.83
N GLY A 9 2.01 -0.36 13.51
CA GLY A 9 3.04 0.19 12.64
C GLY A 9 2.55 0.46 11.21
N GLY A 10 1.59 -0.33 10.72
CA GLY A 10 0.91 -0.09 9.45
C GLY A 10 0.02 1.17 9.50
N LEU A 11 -0.68 1.40 10.62
CA LEU A 11 -1.40 2.64 10.86
C LEU A 11 -0.47 3.85 10.92
N VAL A 12 0.63 3.76 11.67
CA VAL A 12 1.63 4.84 11.76
C VAL A 12 2.27 5.11 10.40
N THR A 13 2.52 4.08 9.60
CA THR A 13 3.02 4.20 8.22
C THR A 13 2.09 5.04 7.35
N LEU A 14 0.78 4.78 7.41
CA LEU A 14 -0.22 5.61 6.71
C LEU A 14 -0.21 7.04 7.22
N TYR A 15 -0.22 7.24 8.55
CA TYR A 15 -0.18 8.58 9.15
C TYR A 15 1.02 9.40 8.66
N LEU A 16 2.22 8.80 8.66
CA LEU A 16 3.43 9.44 8.14
C LEU A 16 3.31 9.77 6.66
N GLY A 17 2.75 8.86 5.86
CA GLY A 17 2.48 9.10 4.44
C GLY A 17 1.53 10.28 4.21
N LEU A 18 0.43 10.36 4.96
CA LEU A 18 -0.57 11.43 4.80
C LEU A 18 -0.04 12.80 5.24
N ARG A 19 0.78 12.87 6.30
CA ARG A 19 1.29 14.13 6.86
C ARG A 19 2.63 14.58 6.29
N HIS A 20 3.44 13.64 5.81
CA HIS A 20 4.82 13.88 5.37
C HIS A 20 5.10 13.21 4.01
N HIS A 21 4.13 13.22 3.09
CA HIS A 21 4.22 12.56 1.77
C HIS A 21 5.45 12.96 0.95
N GLN A 22 5.94 14.20 1.11
CA GLN A 22 7.15 14.69 0.44
C GLN A 22 8.42 13.94 0.87
N THR A 23 8.45 13.40 2.09
CA THR A 23 9.54 12.56 2.61
C THR A 23 9.22 11.09 2.38
N PHE A 24 8.03 10.65 2.78
CA PHE A 24 7.59 9.25 2.78
C PHE A 24 6.61 8.95 1.63
N GLY A 25 7.10 8.97 0.40
CA GLY A 25 6.30 8.73 -0.81
C GLY A 25 5.96 7.27 -1.13
N LYS A 26 6.44 6.28 -0.34
CA LYS A 26 6.22 4.84 -0.58
C LYS A 26 5.87 4.14 0.72
N LEU A 27 4.71 3.50 0.77
CA LEU A 27 4.14 2.97 2.02
C LEU A 27 3.93 1.46 1.94
N ALA A 28 4.60 0.69 2.79
CA ALA A 28 4.34 -0.73 2.99
C ALA A 28 3.41 -0.92 4.19
N VAL A 29 2.12 -1.05 3.92
CA VAL A 29 1.08 -1.11 4.95
C VAL A 29 0.58 -2.55 5.06
N LEU A 30 1.12 -3.28 6.06
CA LEU A 30 0.82 -4.70 6.24
C LEU A 30 -0.19 -4.91 7.37
N SER A 31 -1.27 -5.65 7.13
CA SER A 31 -2.28 -5.98 8.15
C SER A 31 -2.59 -4.82 9.13
N PRO A 32 -2.89 -3.59 8.65
CA PRO A 32 -2.92 -2.40 9.51
C PRO A 32 -4.07 -2.41 10.52
N SER A 33 -3.85 -1.79 11.69
CA SER A 33 -4.87 -1.60 12.74
C SER A 33 -5.89 -0.51 12.40
N VAL A 34 -6.58 -0.64 11.26
CA VAL A 34 -7.52 0.37 10.71
C VAL A 34 -8.68 0.69 11.67
N TRP A 35 -9.01 -0.20 12.58
CA TRP A 35 -10.08 -0.03 13.56
C TRP A 35 -9.76 1.00 14.66
N TRP A 36 -8.47 1.32 14.86
CA TRP A 36 -8.01 2.15 15.97
C TRP A 36 -8.62 3.56 15.96
N ASP A 37 -8.90 4.07 17.16
CA ASP A 37 -9.50 5.39 17.42
C ASP A 37 -10.67 5.71 16.48
N ASN A 38 -11.70 4.84 16.52
CA ASN A 38 -12.88 4.96 15.67
C ASN A 38 -12.53 5.17 14.18
N ARG A 39 -11.61 4.33 13.66
CA ARG A 39 -11.12 4.38 12.29
C ARG A 39 -10.51 5.71 11.87
N VAL A 40 -9.74 6.36 12.75
CA VAL A 40 -9.15 7.68 12.49
C VAL A 40 -8.41 7.74 11.16
N ILE A 41 -7.67 6.68 10.80
CA ILE A 41 -6.88 6.70 9.57
C ILE A 41 -7.74 6.67 8.30
N VAL A 42 -8.91 6.04 8.33
CA VAL A 42 -9.87 6.08 7.23
C VAL A 42 -10.46 7.47 7.10
N ARG A 43 -10.87 8.06 8.23
CA ARG A 43 -11.40 9.43 8.27
C ARG A 43 -10.39 10.44 7.74
N ASP A 44 -9.11 10.27 8.07
CA ASP A 44 -8.02 11.11 7.55
C ASP A 44 -7.87 10.99 6.03
N VAL A 45 -7.96 9.78 5.47
CA VAL A 45 -7.98 9.57 4.01
C VAL A 45 -9.20 10.22 3.38
N GLU A 46 -10.39 10.04 3.95
CA GLU A 46 -11.64 10.60 3.46
C GLU A 46 -11.67 12.13 3.52
N ALA A 47 -10.96 12.73 4.48
CA ALA A 47 -10.83 14.17 4.62
C ALA A 47 -9.85 14.81 3.60
N LEU A 48 -9.08 14.02 2.85
CA LEU A 48 -8.16 14.56 1.84
C LEU A 48 -8.92 15.36 0.78
N LYS A 49 -8.51 16.61 0.56
CA LYS A 49 -9.05 17.48 -0.49
C LYS A 49 -8.53 17.10 -1.87
N THR A 50 -7.28 16.63 -1.94
CA THR A 50 -6.60 16.25 -3.17
C THR A 50 -5.82 14.96 -2.93
N LYS A 51 -5.69 14.15 -3.99
CA LYS A 51 -4.81 13.00 -3.99
C LYS A 51 -3.36 13.42 -3.72
N LEU A 52 -2.65 12.65 -2.88
CA LEU A 52 -1.23 12.85 -2.61
C LEU A 52 -0.39 11.96 -3.53
N ASP A 53 0.82 12.39 -3.86
CA ASP A 53 1.79 11.58 -4.62
C ASP A 53 2.41 10.50 -3.71
N LEU A 54 1.63 9.45 -3.47
CA LEU A 54 2.00 8.30 -2.65
C LEU A 54 1.85 7.02 -3.48
N ARG A 55 2.84 6.12 -3.38
CA ARG A 55 2.68 4.73 -3.80
C ARG A 55 2.47 3.82 -2.59
N ILE A 56 1.37 3.06 -2.59
CA ILE A 56 0.88 2.38 -1.39
C ILE A 56 0.72 0.89 -1.67
N TRP A 57 1.40 0.05 -0.91
CA TRP A 57 1.01 -1.34 -0.74
C TRP A 57 0.11 -1.45 0.49
N LEU A 58 -1.07 -2.06 0.32
CA LEU A 58 -2.05 -2.30 1.39
C LEU A 58 -2.46 -3.77 1.38
N ASP A 59 -2.31 -4.46 2.50
CA ASP A 59 -2.74 -5.86 2.61
C ASP A 59 -3.41 -6.23 3.93
N MET A 60 -3.97 -7.45 3.95
CA MET A 60 -4.49 -8.13 5.13
C MET A 60 -4.43 -9.64 4.92
N GLY A 61 -4.14 -10.42 5.96
CA GLY A 61 -4.28 -11.88 5.93
C GLY A 61 -5.72 -12.32 6.08
N THR A 62 -6.15 -13.34 5.33
CA THR A 62 -7.55 -13.82 5.39
C THR A 62 -7.88 -14.54 6.70
N ALA A 63 -6.86 -15.06 7.41
CA ALA A 63 -7.02 -15.70 8.72
C ALA A 63 -7.03 -14.69 9.90
N GLU A 64 -7.00 -13.38 9.63
CA GLU A 64 -7.11 -12.33 10.65
C GLU A 64 -8.55 -11.96 11.00
N GLY A 65 -9.52 -12.52 10.27
CA GLY A 65 -10.94 -12.42 10.53
C GLY A 65 -11.66 -11.38 9.68
N GLU A 66 -12.94 -11.65 9.42
CA GLU A 66 -13.79 -10.85 8.53
C GLU A 66 -13.94 -9.38 8.97
N GLY A 67 -13.87 -9.10 10.28
CA GLY A 67 -13.89 -7.72 10.77
C GLY A 67 -12.68 -6.91 10.30
N ALA A 68 -11.49 -7.50 10.38
CA ALA A 68 -10.24 -6.88 9.92
C ALA A 68 -10.24 -6.69 8.40
N LEU A 69 -10.67 -7.72 7.66
CA LEU A 69 -10.81 -7.66 6.20
C LEU A 69 -11.77 -6.55 5.77
N ARG A 70 -12.97 -6.45 6.38
CA ARG A 70 -13.91 -5.35 6.09
C ARG A 70 -13.29 -3.98 6.36
N GLY A 71 -12.56 -3.82 7.46
CA GLY A 71 -11.88 -2.57 7.79
C GLY A 71 -10.85 -2.16 6.74
N VAL A 72 -10.01 -3.10 6.30
CA VAL A 72 -8.99 -2.84 5.27
C VAL A 72 -9.60 -2.63 3.88
N ARG A 73 -10.65 -3.39 3.52
CA ARG A 73 -11.38 -3.20 2.25
C ARG A 73 -11.99 -1.81 2.19
N HIS A 74 -12.57 -1.34 3.30
CA HIS A 74 -13.10 0.02 3.39
C HIS A 74 -11.99 1.07 3.22
N LEU A 75 -10.82 0.90 3.85
CA LEU A 75 -9.68 1.79 3.62
C LEU A 75 -9.23 1.80 2.15
N ARG A 76 -9.16 0.65 1.49
CA ARG A 76 -8.89 0.54 0.05
C ARG A 76 -9.91 1.34 -0.75
N ASP A 77 -11.19 1.21 -0.42
CA ASP A 77 -12.28 1.91 -1.12
C ASP A 77 -12.18 3.43 -0.93
N SER A 78 -11.86 3.90 0.28
CA SER A 78 -11.62 5.32 0.55
C SER A 78 -10.40 5.85 -0.22
N LEU A 79 -9.32 5.08 -0.33
CA LEU A 79 -8.14 5.45 -1.15
C LEU A 79 -8.49 5.51 -2.65
N THR A 80 -9.14 4.49 -3.19
CA THR A 80 -9.52 4.48 -4.61
C THR A 80 -10.53 5.57 -4.94
N GLY A 81 -11.46 5.88 -4.04
CA GLY A 81 -12.36 7.03 -4.15
C GLY A 81 -11.67 8.39 -4.15
N LYS A 82 -10.42 8.48 -3.66
CA LYS A 82 -9.56 9.67 -3.78
C LYS A 82 -8.69 9.68 -5.04
N GLY A 83 -8.79 8.67 -5.89
CA GLY A 83 -8.13 8.59 -7.19
C GLY A 83 -6.83 7.79 -7.23
N TRP A 84 -6.51 7.04 -6.17
CA TRP A 84 -5.48 5.99 -6.26
C TRP A 84 -5.98 4.82 -7.12
N VAL A 85 -5.08 4.22 -7.89
CA VAL A 85 -5.41 3.18 -8.88
C VAL A 85 -4.69 1.88 -8.51
N ASP A 86 -5.46 0.82 -8.29
CA ASP A 86 -4.90 -0.50 -7.98
C ASP A 86 -4.11 -1.06 -9.17
N GLY A 87 -2.88 -1.50 -8.90
CA GLY A 87 -1.91 -1.93 -9.90
C GLY A 87 -0.95 -0.83 -10.36
N GLU A 88 -1.22 0.45 -10.06
CA GLU A 88 -0.36 1.58 -10.44
C GLU A 88 0.33 2.21 -9.22
N ASP A 89 -0.40 3.04 -8.48
CA ASP A 89 0.08 3.73 -7.28
C ASP A 89 -0.61 3.26 -6.00
N LEU A 90 -1.56 2.34 -6.10
CA LEU A 90 -2.02 1.48 -5.02
C LEU A 90 -1.82 0.02 -5.42
N ARG A 91 -1.54 -0.84 -4.46
CA ARG A 91 -1.71 -2.28 -4.59
C ARG A 91 -2.46 -2.83 -3.41
N TYR A 92 -3.64 -3.40 -3.65
CA TYR A 92 -4.38 -4.15 -2.65
C TYR A 92 -4.08 -5.65 -2.74
N TYR A 93 -3.92 -6.32 -1.59
CA TYR A 93 -3.68 -7.76 -1.55
C TYR A 93 -4.30 -8.43 -0.32
N GLU A 94 -5.08 -9.48 -0.53
CA GLU A 94 -5.51 -10.37 0.55
C GLU A 94 -4.61 -11.62 0.55
N ALA A 95 -3.88 -11.83 1.65
CA ALA A 95 -2.98 -12.97 1.79
C ALA A 95 -3.76 -14.20 2.27
N GLU A 96 -4.07 -15.10 1.35
CA GLU A 96 -4.81 -16.34 1.65
C GLU A 96 -4.13 -17.16 2.76
N GLY A 97 -4.87 -17.51 3.79
CA GLY A 97 -4.38 -18.18 5.00
C GLY A 97 -3.43 -17.34 5.87
N GLY A 98 -3.15 -16.10 5.49
CA GLY A 98 -2.23 -15.20 6.19
C GLY A 98 -2.73 -14.88 7.60
N LYS A 99 -1.85 -15.03 8.58
CA LYS A 99 -2.10 -14.71 10.00
C LYS A 99 -1.47 -13.37 10.37
N HIS A 100 -1.82 -12.87 11.56
CA HIS A 100 -1.24 -11.65 12.13
C HIS A 100 0.13 -11.93 12.78
N ASN A 101 1.14 -12.28 11.98
CA ASN A 101 2.51 -12.53 12.47
C ASN A 101 3.60 -12.24 11.41
N GLU A 102 4.83 -12.15 11.88
CA GLU A 102 6.01 -11.78 11.10
C GLU A 102 6.31 -12.75 9.97
N GLU A 103 6.08 -14.05 10.19
CA GLU A 103 6.29 -15.06 9.17
C GLU A 103 5.35 -14.84 7.96
N ALA A 104 4.05 -14.63 8.23
CA ALA A 104 3.07 -14.37 7.18
C ALA A 104 3.33 -13.06 6.44
N TRP A 105 3.77 -12.02 7.16
CA TRP A 105 4.21 -10.73 6.57
C TRP A 105 5.44 -10.93 5.69
N GLY A 106 6.45 -11.67 6.18
CA GLY A 106 7.68 -11.97 5.46
C GLY A 106 7.46 -12.66 4.12
N ARG A 107 6.53 -13.62 4.05
CA ARG A 107 6.20 -14.40 2.84
C ARG A 107 5.76 -13.56 1.64
N ARG A 108 5.26 -12.33 1.86
CA ARG A 108 4.79 -11.45 0.79
C ARG A 108 5.70 -10.24 0.54
N MET A 109 6.82 -10.12 1.25
CA MET A 109 7.69 -8.93 1.16
C MET A 109 8.30 -8.71 -0.23
N ASN A 110 8.55 -9.78 -1.00
CA ASN A 110 9.00 -9.64 -2.38
C ASN A 110 7.99 -8.86 -3.25
N ARG A 111 6.68 -9.10 -3.07
CA ARG A 111 5.60 -8.41 -3.78
C ARG A 111 5.50 -6.95 -3.34
N VAL A 112 5.60 -6.70 -2.04
CA VAL A 112 5.64 -5.35 -1.47
C VAL A 112 6.76 -4.53 -2.11
N LEU A 113 7.99 -5.04 -2.08
CA LEU A 113 9.15 -4.33 -2.60
C LEU A 113 9.06 -4.12 -4.11
N THR A 114 8.56 -5.12 -4.85
CA THR A 114 8.39 -5.02 -6.31
C THR A 114 7.37 -3.94 -6.69
N HIS A 115 6.28 -3.81 -5.94
CA HIS A 115 5.30 -2.75 -6.18
C HIS A 115 5.88 -1.36 -5.84
N LEU A 116 6.46 -1.22 -4.64
CA LEU A 116 6.95 0.08 -4.17
C LEU A 116 8.15 0.59 -4.98
N PHE A 117 9.02 -0.31 -5.44
CA PHE A 117 10.26 -0.03 -6.14
C PHE A 117 10.35 -0.85 -7.44
N PRO A 118 9.50 -0.57 -8.45
CA PRO A 118 9.55 -1.31 -9.70
C PRO A 118 10.90 -1.06 -10.38
N ALA A 119 11.42 -2.10 -11.02
CA ALA A 119 12.62 -1.97 -11.83
C ALA A 119 12.41 -0.86 -12.89
N LYS A 120 13.41 0.02 -13.05
CA LYS A 120 13.41 0.97 -14.17
C LYS A 120 13.30 0.15 -15.45
N LYS A 121 12.28 0.41 -16.28
CA LYS A 121 12.23 -0.16 -17.64
C LYS A 121 13.55 0.23 -18.32
N LYS A 122 14.36 -0.76 -18.72
CA LYS A 122 15.48 -0.49 -19.64
C LYS A 122 14.85 0.17 -20.87
N GLY A 123 15.27 1.40 -21.18
CA GLY A 123 14.84 2.05 -22.41
C GLY A 123 15.10 1.12 -23.58
N ARG A 124 14.11 0.93 -24.46
CA ARG A 124 14.35 0.28 -25.75
C ARG A 124 15.43 1.10 -26.47
N ILE A 125 16.60 0.51 -26.67
CA ILE A 125 17.57 1.04 -27.62
C ILE A 125 16.99 0.67 -28.99
N ASP A 126 16.30 1.61 -29.63
CA ASP A 126 15.96 1.46 -31.05
C ASP A 126 17.28 1.57 -31.83
N LEU A 127 17.90 0.43 -32.12
CA LEU A 127 19.04 0.36 -33.02
C LEU A 127 18.58 0.75 -34.43
N PRO A 128 19.29 1.64 -35.13
CA PRO A 128 18.92 2.01 -36.49
C PRO A 128 18.92 0.76 -37.37
N ARG A 129 17.81 0.53 -38.07
CA ARG A 129 17.73 -0.51 -39.10
C ARG A 129 18.78 -0.15 -40.15
N ARG A 130 19.74 -1.05 -40.38
CA ARG A 130 20.69 -0.91 -41.49
C ARG A 130 19.86 -0.87 -42.78
N ALA A 131 20.04 0.20 -43.55
CA ALA A 131 19.53 0.28 -44.91
C ALA A 131 20.23 -0.81 -45.74
N THR A 132 19.44 -1.70 -46.33
CA THR A 132 19.84 -2.55 -47.46
C THR A 132 19.50 -1.85 -48.76
#